data_AF-A0A496RBF6-F1
#
_entry.id   AF-A0A496RBF6-F1
#
_cell.length_a   1.000
_cell.length_b   1.000
_cell.length_c   1.000
_cell.angle_alpha   90.00
_cell.angle_beta   90.00
_cell.angle_gamma   90.00
#
_symmetry.space_group_name_H-M   'P 1'
#
loop_
_entity.id
_entity.type
_entity.pdbx_description
1 polymer ?
#
loop_
_entity_poly.entity_id
_entity_poly.type
_entity_poly.pdbx_seq_one_letter_code
_entity_poly.pdbx_strand_id
1 'polypeptide(L)' 'MQSTFAGIEIGKRSLIAHNVGLTTTGHNLSNASVEGYSRQRVMMSAFDPIYAPELNRENTPGQVGQGVVVESVKRVHDQI' A
#
# COMPACT_ATOMS: atom_id res chain seq x y z
N MET A 1 -12.33 -4.22 22.33
CA MET A 1 -12.22 -2.74 22.38
C MET A 1 -11.28 -2.31 21.27
N GLN A 2 -11.65 -1.29 20.49
CA GLN A 2 -10.80 -0.73 19.44
C GLN A 2 -9.67 0.10 20.10
N SER A 3 -8.42 -0.06 19.64
CA SER A 3 -7.27 0.63 20.23
C SER A 3 -7.37 2.15 20.03
N THR A 4 -7.10 2.93 21.08
CA THR A 4 -7.05 4.41 21.02
C THR A 4 -6.04 4.92 19.99
N PHE A 5 -4.97 4.15 19.72
CA PHE A 5 -3.91 4.51 18.77
C PHE A 5 -4.19 4.03 17.34
N ALA A 6 -5.30 3.33 17.08
CA ALA A 6 -5.59 2.75 15.77
C ALA A 6 -5.60 3.81 14.65
N GLY A 7 -6.21 4.98 14.89
CA GLY A 7 -6.26 6.07 13.92
C GLY A 7 -4.88 6.66 13.59
N ILE A 8 -4.02 6.81 14.61
CA ILE A 8 -2.65 7.32 14.44
C ILE A 8 -1.82 6.33 13.63
N GLU A 9 -1.94 5.03 13.91
CA GLU A 9 -1.23 3.98 13.17
C GLU A 9 -1.66 3.92 11.70
N ILE A 10 -2.97 4.03 11.41
CA ILE A 10 -3.49 4.11 10.05
C ILE A 10 -2.93 5.35 9.33
N GLY A 11 -2.93 6.50 9.99
CA GLY A 11 -2.36 7.74 9.47
C GLY A 11 -0.87 7.60 9.15
N LYS A 12 -0.09 7.04 10.08
CA LYS A 12 1.35 6.79 9.90
C LYS A 12 1.60 5.91 8.68
N ARG A 13 0.85 4.81 8.53
CA ARG A 13 0.98 3.88 7.40
C ARG A 13 0.66 4.55 6.07
N SER A 14 -0.40 5.36 6.02
CA SER A 14 -0.75 6.15 4.84
C SER A 14 0.37 7.11 4.45
N LEU A 15 0.93 7.86 5.41
CA LEU A 15 2.04 8.78 5.17
C LEU A 15 3.27 8.04 4.65
N ILE A 16 3.64 6.92 5.25
CA ILE A 16 4.78 6.10 4.80
C ILE A 16 4.55 5.59 3.38
N ALA A 17 3.38 5.00 3.10
CA ALA A 17 3.07 4.45 1.78
C ALA A 17 3.11 5.52 0.68
N HIS A 18 2.51 6.69 0.94
CA HIS A 18 2.55 7.80 -0.01
C HIS A 18 3.95 8.41 -0.15
N ASN A 19 4.77 8.44 0.90
CA ASN A 19 6.16 8.88 0.79
C ASN A 19 6.94 8.01 -0.21
N VAL A 20 6.80 6.68 -0.11
CA VAL A 20 7.41 5.74 -1.07
C VAL A 20 6.91 5.99 -2.50
N GLY A 21 5.61 6.28 -2.65
CA GLY A 21 5.01 6.67 -3.93
C GLY A 21 5.67 7.92 -4.53
N LEU A 22 5.85 8.97 -3.73
CA LEU A 22 6.49 10.22 -4.15
C LEU A 22 7.97 10.01 -4.51
N THR A 23 8.73 9.27 -3.70
CA THR A 23 10.14 8.96 -3.99
C THR A 23 10.28 8.18 -5.30
N THR A 24 9.43 7.18 -5.52
CA THR A 24 9.44 6.38 -6.76
C THR A 24 9.07 7.25 -7.97
N THR A 25 8.13 8.18 -7.80
CA THR A 25 7.73 9.14 -8.84
C THR A 25 8.88 10.08 -9.18
N GLY A 26 9.58 10.62 -8.18
CA GLY A 26 10.78 11.43 -8.37
C GLY A 26 11.88 10.67 -9.13
N HIS A 27 12.15 9.43 -8.72
CA HIS A 27 13.12 8.57 -9.41
C HIS A 27 12.74 8.31 -10.88
N ASN A 28 11.46 8.06 -11.16
CA ASN A 28 10.98 7.89 -12.54
C ASN A 28 11.14 9.17 -13.36
N LEU A 29 10.83 10.33 -12.78
CA LEU A 29 10.95 11.62 -13.46
C LEU A 29 12.41 11.93 -13.80
N SER A 30 13.33 11.71 -12.86
CA SER A 30 14.77 11.92 -13.07
C SER A 30 15.35 11.04 -14.17
N ASN A 31 14.79 9.84 -14.38
CA ASN A 31 15.25 8.89 -15.40
C ASN A 31 14.37 8.87 -16.66
N ALA A 32 13.42 9.81 -16.81
CA ALA A 32 12.45 9.79 -17.90
C ALA A 32 13.10 9.88 -19.29
N SER A 33 14.26 10.53 -19.40
CA SER A 33 15.01 10.68 -20.65
C SER A 33 16.12 9.64 -20.84
N VAL A 34 16.29 8.70 -19.91
CA VAL A 34 17.32 7.66 -20.02
C VAL A 34 16.83 6.55 -20.93
N GLU A 35 17.55 6.31 -22.02
CA GLU A 35 17.23 5.25 -22.96
C GLU A 35 17.21 3.87 -22.26
N GLY A 36 16.20 3.06 -22.57
CA GLY A 36 16.01 1.74 -21.94
C GLY A 36 15.50 1.79 -20.49
N TYR A 37 15.21 2.97 -19.92
CA TYR A 37 14.64 3.04 -18.58
C TYR A 37 13.20 2.52 -18.53
N SER A 38 12.98 1.48 -17.72
CA SER A 38 11.64 0.99 -17.37
C SER A 38 11.15 1.64 -16.07
N ARG A 39 9.98 2.30 -16.14
CA ARG A 39 9.38 2.96 -14.97
C ARG A 39 9.01 1.98 -13.87
N GLN A 40 9.15 2.40 -12.62
CA GLN A 40 8.70 1.67 -11.45
C GLN A 40 7.30 2.14 -11.02
N ARG A 41 6.42 1.21 -10.63
CA ARG A 41 5.09 1.48 -10.11
C ARG A 41 4.98 0.87 -8.71
N VAL A 42 4.61 1.71 -7.75
CA VAL A 42 4.31 1.28 -6.39
C VAL A 42 2.91 0.66 -6.39
N MET A 43 2.82 -0.58 -5.92
CA MET A 43 1.57 -1.29 -5.69
C MET A 43 1.20 -1.12 -4.21
N MET A 44 0.10 -0.42 -3.96
CA MET A 44 -0.45 -0.25 -2.63
C MET A 44 -1.60 -1.24 -2.42
N SER A 45 -1.65 -1.86 -1.26
CA SER A 45 -2.72 -2.79 -0.88
C SER A 45 -3.24 -2.47 0.52
N ALA A 46 -4.45 -2.93 0.82
CA ALA A 46 -4.97 -2.86 2.17
C ALA A 46 -4.14 -3.76 3.08
N PHE A 47 -3.79 -3.26 4.27
CA PHE A 47 -3.17 -4.11 5.28
C PHE A 47 -4.19 -5.10 5.84
N ASP A 48 -3.69 -6.24 6.31
CA ASP A 48 -4.50 -7.31 6.90
C ASP A 48 -5.49 -6.75 7.93
N PRO A 49 -6.81 -6.90 7.69
CA PRO A 49 -7.80 -6.32 8.57
C PRO A 49 -7.89 -7.11 9.88
N ILE A 50 -8.34 -6.44 10.95
CA ILE A 50 -8.64 -7.14 12.21
C ILE A 50 -9.97 -7.87 12.04
N TYR A 51 -9.95 -9.17 12.28
CA TYR A 51 -11.14 -10.01 12.36
C TYR A 51 -11.34 -10.50 13.80
N ALA A 52 -12.60 -10.73 14.20
CA ALA A 52 -12.90 -11.45 15.43
C ALA A 52 -12.56 -12.94 15.21
N PRO A 53 -11.63 -13.53 16.00
CA PRO A 53 -11.22 -14.92 15.84
C PRO A 53 -12.28 -15.85 16.45
N GLU A 54 -13.42 -15.97 15.79
CA GLU A 54 -14.49 -16.90 16.17
C GLU A 54 -14.63 -17.96 15.07
N LEU A 55 -14.50 -19.24 15.44
CA LEU A 55 -14.66 -20.38 14.51
C LEU A 55 -16.09 -20.47 13.93
N ASN A 56 -17.07 -19.87 14.60
CA ASN A 56 -18.49 -19.90 14.23
C ASN A 56 -18.97 -18.58 13.59
N ARG A 57 -18.06 -17.65 13.27
CA ARG A 57 -18.41 -16.36 12.68
C ARG A 57 -19.03 -16.55 11.29
N GLU A 58 -20.10 -15.83 11.01
CA GLU A 58 -20.68 -15.71 9.68
C GLU A 58 -19.67 -15.05 8.72
N ASN A 59 -19.56 -15.55 7.48
CA ASN A 59 -18.65 -15.00 6.45
C ASN A 59 -19.15 -13.67 5.85
N THR A 60 -19.63 -12.78 6.70
CA THR A 60 -20.21 -11.48 6.33
C THR A 60 -19.17 -10.36 6.44
N PRO A 61 -19.27 -9.31 5.60
CA PRO A 61 -18.43 -8.12 5.71
C PRO A 61 -18.60 -7.43 7.06
N GLY A 62 -17.50 -7.18 7.76
CA GLY A 62 -17.49 -6.53 9.07
C GLY A 62 -16.10 -6.40 9.71
N GLN A 63 -15.05 -6.61 8.94
CA GLN A 63 -13.67 -6.57 9.43
C GLN A 63 -13.22 -5.11 9.61
N VAL A 64 -12.38 -4.86 10.61
CA VAL A 64 -11.85 -3.52 10.88
C VAL A 64 -10.58 -3.31 10.06
N GLY A 65 -10.64 -2.41 9.08
CA GLY A 65 -9.49 -2.07 8.23
C GLY A 65 -8.35 -1.43 9.01
N GLN A 66 -7.11 -1.77 8.64
CA GLN A 66 -5.88 -1.30 9.28
C GLN A 66 -5.06 -0.31 8.42
N GLY A 67 -5.68 0.25 7.38
CA GLY A 67 -5.04 1.19 6.47
C GLY A 67 -4.35 0.51 5.29
N VAL A 68 -3.32 1.17 4.77
CA VAL A 68 -2.65 0.82 3.50
C VAL A 68 -1.17 0.48 3.73
N VAL A 69 -0.61 -0.38 2.88
CA VAL A 69 0.81 -0.72 2.85
C VAL A 69 1.30 -0.78 1.41
N VAL A 70 2.61 -0.63 1.20
CA VAL A 70 3.24 -0.93 -0.08
C VAL A 70 3.47 -2.43 -0.18
N GLU A 71 2.76 -3.08 -1.09
CA GLU A 71 2.89 -4.51 -1.35
C GLU A 71 4.16 -4.83 -2.12
N SER A 72 4.42 -4.06 -3.18
CA SER A 72 5.58 -4.26 -4.05
C SER A 72 5.84 -3.04 -4.92
N VAL A 73 7.06 -2.92 -5.44
CA VAL A 73 7.42 -1.96 -6.49
C VAL A 73 7.73 -2.75 -7.76
N LYS A 74 6.83 -2.67 -8.74
CA LYS A 74 6.94 -3.43 -9.99
C LYS A 74 7.48 -2.55 -11.11
N ARG A 75 8.29 -3.12 -11.99
CA ARG A 75 8.71 -2.43 -13.22
C ARG A 75 7.66 -2.63 -14.30
N VAL A 76 7.29 -1.54 -14.97
CA VAL A 76 6.38 -1.59 -16.11
C VAL A 76 7.24 -1.73 -17.37
N HIS A 77 7.14 -2.89 -18.01
CA HIS A 77 7.67 -3.11 -19.34
C HIS A 77 6.51 -2.89 -20.31
N ASP A 78 6.76 -2.13 -21.37
CA ASP A 78 5.79 -2.02 -22.44
C ASP A 78 5.81 -3.34 -23.21
N GLN A 79 4.66 -4.02 -23.27
CA GLN A 79 4.51 -5.18 -24.14
C GLN A 79 4.13 -4.64 -25.51
N ILE A 80 5.12 -4.49 -26.38
CA ILE A 80 4.91 -4.44 -27.82
C ILE A 80 4.93 -5.88 -28.33
#